data_AF-A0A845DAQ8-F1
#
_entry.id   AF-A0A845DAQ8-F1
#
_cell.length_a   1.000
_cell.length_b   1.000
_cell.length_c   1.000
_cell.angle_alpha   90.00
_cell.angle_beta   90.00
_cell.angle_gamma   90.00
#
_symmetry.space_group_name_H-M   'P 1'
#
loop_
_entity.id
_entity.type
_entity.pdbx_description
1 polymer ?
#
loop_
_entity_poly.entity_id
_entity_poly.type
_entity_poly.pdbx_seq_one_letter_code
_entity_poly.pdbx_strand_id
1 'polypeptide(L)'
;PSIPEPDLKFKQAAFLPKSYIPHEKTRLVFYKKLAAATEEEEIEQIKTELKDFAGSLPEETKNLIFLSHLRLLAKKAHIREMSYNPPFLYMSLADSTPLSSSLILQWIETGLGEWQNKNTLKFNLYRTGPERVSSPPCSPALQNDNLLHVWKFLKDLFCEI
;
A
#
# COMPACT_ATOMS: atom_id res chain seq x y z
N PRO A 1 -7.06 0.59 -23.46
CA PRO A 1 -7.68 1.26 -22.29
C PRO A 1 -6.57 1.98 -21.51
N SER A 2 -6.79 3.20 -21.01
CA SER A 2 -5.79 3.90 -20.20
C SER A 2 -5.71 3.28 -18.80
N ILE A 3 -4.49 3.01 -18.32
CA ILE A 3 -4.25 2.57 -16.95
C ILE A 3 -4.71 3.71 -16.02
N PRO A 4 -5.58 3.45 -15.03
CA PRO A 4 -6.03 4.50 -14.11
C PRO A 4 -4.86 4.96 -13.22
N GLU A 5 -4.81 6.26 -12.95
CA GLU A 5 -3.96 6.79 -11.88
C GLU A 5 -4.65 6.54 -10.53
N PRO A 6 -4.05 5.75 -9.61
CA PRO A 6 -4.68 5.39 -8.35
C PRO A 6 -4.68 6.54 -7.36
N ASP A 7 -5.81 6.78 -6.72
CA ASP A 7 -5.93 7.67 -5.57
C ASP A 7 -5.68 6.90 -4.26
N LEU A 8 -4.68 7.32 -3.48
CA LEU A 8 -4.28 6.65 -2.24
C LEU A 8 -4.68 7.51 -1.02
N LYS A 9 -5.68 7.05 -0.28
CA LYS A 9 -6.21 7.73 0.92
C LYS A 9 -5.67 7.06 2.18
N PHE A 10 -4.49 7.50 2.59
CA PHE A 10 -3.82 7.06 3.82
C PHE A 10 -3.60 8.25 4.75
N LYS A 11 -3.77 8.03 6.07
CA LYS A 11 -3.63 9.10 7.08
C LYS A 11 -2.18 9.35 7.50
N GLN A 12 -1.28 8.40 7.21
CA GLN A 12 0.11 8.47 7.63
C GLN A 12 0.85 9.60 6.90
N ALA A 13 1.62 10.36 7.66
CA ALA A 13 2.53 11.36 7.12
C ALA A 13 3.54 10.68 6.18
N ALA A 14 3.57 11.08 4.92
CA ALA A 14 4.41 10.49 3.88
C ALA A 14 5.12 11.60 3.10
N PHE A 15 6.30 11.99 3.56
CA PHE A 15 7.10 13.04 2.95
C PHE A 15 8.58 12.92 3.34
N LEU A 16 9.45 13.63 2.63
CA LEU A 16 10.86 13.80 2.98
C LEU A 16 11.01 15.00 3.92
N PRO A 17 11.26 14.80 5.23
CA PRO A 17 11.33 15.92 6.18
C PRO A 17 12.59 16.76 5.94
N LYS A 18 12.50 18.07 6.24
CA LYS A 18 13.63 19.00 6.11
C LYS A 18 14.81 18.62 7.02
N SER A 19 14.54 17.98 8.15
CA SER A 19 15.57 17.46 9.06
C SER A 19 16.38 16.30 8.46
N TYR A 20 15.81 15.57 7.50
CA TYR A 20 16.47 14.44 6.85
C TYR A 20 17.16 14.84 5.54
N ILE A 21 16.46 15.61 4.70
CA ILE A 21 17.05 16.21 3.51
C ILE A 21 16.82 17.73 3.58
N PRO A 22 17.81 18.52 4.01
CA PRO A 22 17.67 19.96 4.19
C PRO A 22 17.39 20.71 2.89
N HIS A 23 18.11 20.34 1.82
CA HIS A 23 18.04 21.03 0.54
C HIS A 23 16.79 20.64 -0.25
N GLU A 24 15.99 21.65 -0.62
CA GLU A 24 14.73 21.45 -1.35
C GLU A 24 14.93 20.84 -2.73
N LYS A 25 15.94 21.30 -3.48
CA LYS A 25 16.26 20.76 -4.80
C LYS A 25 16.50 19.24 -4.74
N THR A 26 17.22 18.77 -3.71
CA THR A 26 17.48 17.34 -3.50
C THR A 26 16.19 16.56 -3.22
N ARG A 27 15.29 17.09 -2.37
CA ARG A 27 13.97 16.48 -2.15
C ARG A 27 13.17 16.36 -3.44
N LEU A 28 13.14 17.42 -4.26
CA LEU A 28 12.43 17.42 -5.55
C LEU A 28 12.99 16.37 -6.52
N VAL A 29 14.30 16.13 -6.53
CA VAL A 29 14.89 15.05 -7.33
C VAL A 29 14.36 13.68 -6.87
N PHE A 30 14.38 13.39 -5.57
CA PHE A 30 13.85 12.13 -5.05
C PHE A 30 12.35 11.97 -5.30
N TYR A 31 11.54 13.02 -5.13
CA TYR A 31 10.12 12.96 -5.46
C TYR A 31 9.88 12.66 -6.94
N LYS A 32 10.65 13.26 -7.85
CA LYS A 32 10.57 12.98 -9.29
C LYS A 32 10.95 11.54 -9.60
N LYS A 33 12.04 11.03 -9.01
CA LYS A 33 12.44 9.63 -9.17
C LYS A 33 11.33 8.67 -8.71
N LEU A 34 10.76 8.89 -7.51
CA LEU A 34 9.68 8.06 -6.97
C LEU A 34 8.39 8.14 -7.80
N ALA A 35 8.08 9.30 -8.38
CA ALA A 35 6.91 9.46 -9.23
C ALA A 35 7.06 8.82 -10.62
N ALA A 36 8.30 8.75 -11.12
CA ALA A 36 8.63 8.13 -12.40
C ALA A 36 8.85 6.61 -12.30
N ALA A 37 8.99 6.08 -11.09
CA ALA A 37 9.27 4.67 -10.88
C ALA A 37 8.15 3.77 -11.42
N THR A 38 8.51 2.80 -12.25
CA THR A 38 7.60 1.83 -12.88
C THR A 38 7.82 0.40 -12.40
N GLU A 39 8.88 0.14 -11.65
CA GLU A 39 9.19 -1.17 -11.09
C GLU A 39 9.57 -1.11 -9.61
N GLU A 40 9.40 -2.24 -8.90
CA GLU A 40 9.67 -2.30 -7.47
C GLU A 40 11.17 -2.07 -7.18
N GLU A 41 12.03 -2.60 -8.03
CA GLU A 41 13.48 -2.48 -7.94
C GLU A 41 13.94 -1.02 -7.98
N GLU A 42 13.29 -0.18 -8.79
CA GLU A 42 13.62 1.25 -8.87
C GLU A 42 13.33 1.97 -7.56
N ILE A 43 12.22 1.62 -6.90
CA ILE A 43 11.86 2.19 -5.59
C ILE A 43 12.86 1.73 -4.52
N GLU A 44 13.28 0.47 -4.54
CA GLU A 44 14.29 -0.05 -3.61
C GLU A 44 15.70 0.56 -3.87
N GLN A 45 16.05 0.84 -5.12
CA GLN A 45 17.25 1.60 -5.46
C GLN A 45 17.19 3.01 -4.87
N ILE A 46 16.08 3.74 -5.09
CA ILE A 46 15.89 5.08 -4.53
C ILE A 46 15.97 5.07 -3.00
N LYS A 47 15.36 4.07 -2.36
CA LYS A 47 15.41 3.87 -0.90
C LYS A 47 16.85 3.61 -0.42
N THR A 48 17.64 2.87 -1.19
CA THR A 48 19.07 2.64 -0.88
C THR A 48 19.86 3.94 -1.04
N GLU A 49 19.67 4.68 -2.13
CA GLU A 49 20.28 6.00 -2.32
C GLU A 49 19.94 6.97 -1.18
N LEU A 50 18.69 6.99 -0.71
CA LEU A 50 18.27 7.82 0.43
C LEU A 50 19.04 7.43 1.70
N LYS A 51 19.22 6.13 1.95
CA LYS A 51 19.98 5.64 3.08
C LYS A 51 21.46 5.98 3.00
N ASP A 52 22.05 5.86 1.83
CA ASP A 52 23.46 6.21 1.61
C ASP A 52 23.68 7.72 1.77
N PHE A 53 22.68 8.53 1.40
CA PHE A 53 22.75 9.99 1.48
C PHE A 53 22.57 10.53 2.91
N ALA A 54 21.61 10.02 3.67
CA ALA A 54 21.21 10.61 4.96
C ALA A 54 21.08 9.59 6.11
N GLY A 55 21.43 8.33 5.89
CA GLY A 55 21.39 7.28 6.90
C GLY A 55 19.98 6.71 7.10
N SER A 56 19.63 6.39 8.34
CA SER A 56 18.36 5.73 8.65
C SER A 56 17.14 6.55 8.21
N LEU A 57 16.22 5.92 7.47
CA LEU A 57 14.97 6.55 7.05
C LEU A 57 14.10 6.93 8.27
N PRO A 58 13.66 8.20 8.39
CA PRO A 58 12.60 8.62 9.30
C PRO A 58 11.29 7.89 9.00
N GLU A 59 10.34 7.95 9.93
CA GLU A 59 9.03 7.31 9.78
C GLU A 59 8.27 7.85 8.57
N GLU A 60 8.25 9.17 8.38
CA GLU A 60 7.56 9.82 7.27
C GLU A 60 8.16 9.45 5.91
N THR A 61 9.48 9.24 5.87
CA THR A 61 10.18 8.76 4.67
C THR A 61 9.88 7.28 4.41
N LYS A 62 9.82 6.44 5.45
CA LYS A 62 9.40 5.03 5.30
C LYS A 62 7.98 4.93 4.75
N ASN A 63 7.07 5.77 5.26
CA ASN A 63 5.69 5.86 4.78
C ASN A 63 5.64 6.31 3.32
N LEU A 64 6.46 7.28 2.93
CA LEU A 64 6.58 7.72 1.53
C LEU A 64 7.00 6.58 0.60
N ILE A 65 8.05 5.83 0.96
CA ILE A 65 8.52 4.69 0.18
C ILE A 65 7.41 3.62 0.08
N PHE A 66 6.76 3.32 1.19
CA PHE A 66 5.63 2.39 1.21
C PHE A 66 4.48 2.83 0.29
N LEU A 67 4.05 4.10 0.34
CA LEU A 67 2.99 4.60 -0.54
C LEU A 67 3.40 4.59 -2.01
N SER A 68 4.69 4.79 -2.32
CA SER A 68 5.21 4.61 -3.67
C SER A 68 5.05 3.18 -4.17
N HIS A 69 5.39 2.19 -3.33
CA HIS A 69 5.17 0.78 -3.66
C HIS A 69 3.68 0.44 -3.84
N LEU A 70 2.83 0.95 -2.96
CA LEU A 70 1.38 0.77 -3.08
C LEU A 70 0.83 1.36 -4.38
N ARG A 71 1.29 2.56 -4.75
CA ARG A 71 0.89 3.20 -6.00
C ARG A 71 1.25 2.32 -7.18
N LEU A 72 2.44 1.74 -7.18
CA LEU A 72 2.89 0.86 -8.25
C LEU A 72 2.01 -0.39 -8.38
N LEU A 73 1.77 -1.07 -7.26
CA LEU A 73 0.90 -2.25 -7.23
C LEU A 73 -0.52 -1.90 -7.69
N ALA A 74 -1.09 -0.80 -7.20
CA ALA A 74 -2.41 -0.34 -7.62
C ALA A 74 -2.48 -0.03 -9.12
N LYS A 75 -1.43 0.56 -9.69
CA LYS A 75 -1.34 0.75 -11.14
C LYS A 75 -1.34 -0.59 -11.88
N LYS A 76 -0.51 -1.55 -11.47
CA LYS A 76 -0.43 -2.88 -12.10
C LYS A 76 -1.78 -3.62 -12.05
N ALA A 77 -2.51 -3.50 -10.94
CA ALA A 77 -3.83 -4.12 -10.77
C ALA A 77 -5.03 -3.29 -11.28
N HIS A 78 -4.77 -2.13 -11.91
CA HIS A 78 -5.78 -1.14 -12.32
C HIS A 78 -6.78 -0.78 -11.21
N ILE A 79 -6.28 -0.56 -10.00
CA ILE A 79 -7.06 -0.08 -8.86
C ILE A 79 -7.22 1.44 -9.01
N ARG A 80 -8.46 1.94 -8.95
CA ARG A 80 -8.77 3.38 -9.04
C ARG A 80 -8.53 4.09 -7.73
N GLU A 81 -8.87 3.45 -6.61
CA GLU A 81 -8.75 4.04 -5.29
C GLU A 81 -8.36 2.97 -4.27
N MET A 82 -7.41 3.29 -3.39
CA MET A 82 -7.15 2.53 -2.17
C MET A 82 -7.28 3.44 -0.96
N SER A 83 -8.13 3.05 -0.02
CA SER A 83 -8.35 3.80 1.22
C SER A 83 -8.12 2.89 2.42
N TYR A 84 -7.23 3.31 3.31
CA TYR A 84 -6.96 2.59 4.55
C TYR A 84 -7.64 3.29 5.73
N ASN A 85 -8.62 2.60 6.32
CA ASN A 85 -9.30 3.02 7.54
C ASN A 85 -9.30 1.84 8.52
N PRO A 86 -8.29 1.73 9.40
CA PRO A 86 -8.10 0.59 10.27
C PRO A 86 -9.40 0.14 10.97
N PRO A 87 -9.70 -1.18 11.01
CA PRO A 87 -8.87 -2.29 10.50
C PRO A 87 -9.08 -2.59 9.00
N PHE A 88 -9.85 -1.77 8.29
CA PHE A 88 -10.31 -2.07 6.96
C PHE A 88 -9.46 -1.40 5.87
N LEU A 89 -9.19 -2.15 4.81
CA LEU A 89 -8.65 -1.64 3.55
C LEU A 89 -9.73 -1.73 2.48
N TYR A 90 -9.99 -0.62 1.81
CA TYR A 90 -10.94 -0.54 0.71
C TYR A 90 -10.16 -0.38 -0.60
N MET A 91 -10.50 -1.19 -1.61
CA MET A 91 -9.90 -1.14 -2.94
C MET A 91 -11.00 -1.06 -4.00
N SER A 92 -11.05 0.03 -4.75
CA SER A 92 -11.98 0.21 -5.87
C SER A 92 -11.31 -0.19 -7.18
N LEU A 93 -11.79 -1.24 -7.82
CA LEU A 93 -11.22 -1.79 -9.04
C LEU A 93 -11.78 -1.06 -10.28
N ALA A 94 -10.94 -0.82 -11.29
CA ALA A 94 -11.42 -0.40 -12.59
C ALA A 94 -12.07 -1.57 -13.35
N ASP A 95 -12.96 -1.26 -14.29
CA ASP A 95 -13.59 -2.26 -15.17
C ASP A 95 -12.57 -2.98 -16.05
N SER A 96 -11.41 -2.36 -16.29
CA SER A 96 -10.29 -2.92 -17.05
C SER A 96 -9.33 -3.75 -16.20
N THR A 97 -9.65 -4.05 -14.93
CA THR A 97 -8.72 -4.73 -14.02
C THR A 97 -8.22 -6.06 -14.61
N PRO A 98 -6.90 -6.31 -14.59
CA PRO A 98 -6.34 -7.58 -15.05
C PRO A 98 -6.54 -8.70 -14.02
N LEU A 99 -7.09 -8.40 -12.83
CA LEU A 99 -7.38 -9.38 -11.80
C LEU A 99 -8.37 -10.42 -12.32
N SER A 100 -8.04 -11.70 -12.14
CA SER A 100 -8.93 -12.79 -12.52
C SER A 100 -10.15 -12.83 -11.62
N SER A 101 -11.33 -13.02 -12.21
CA SER A 101 -12.58 -13.13 -11.46
C SER A 101 -12.54 -14.27 -10.44
N SER A 102 -11.83 -15.36 -10.75
CA SER A 102 -11.62 -16.49 -9.84
C SER A 102 -10.88 -16.10 -8.56
N LEU A 103 -9.85 -15.26 -8.66
CA LEU A 103 -9.09 -14.78 -7.51
C LEU A 103 -9.95 -13.89 -6.61
N ILE A 104 -10.74 -12.99 -7.20
CA ILE A 104 -11.68 -12.13 -6.49
C ILE A 104 -12.74 -12.98 -5.77
N LEU A 105 -13.32 -13.96 -6.44
CA LEU A 105 -14.30 -14.87 -5.84
C LEU A 105 -13.68 -15.68 -4.69
N GLN A 106 -12.46 -16.18 -4.87
CA GLN A 106 -11.72 -16.88 -3.82
C GLN A 106 -11.55 -15.99 -2.58
N TRP A 107 -11.19 -14.71 -2.73
CA TRP A 107 -11.08 -13.80 -1.59
C TRP A 107 -12.41 -13.61 -0.86
N ILE A 108 -13.53 -13.58 -1.59
CA ILE A 108 -14.86 -13.47 -1.02
C ILE A 108 -15.25 -14.76 -0.29
N GLU A 109 -15.08 -15.92 -0.92
CA GLU A 109 -15.44 -17.24 -0.37
C GLU A 109 -14.61 -17.61 0.86
N THR A 110 -13.32 -17.26 0.87
CA THR A 110 -12.43 -17.49 2.01
C THR A 110 -12.68 -16.52 3.17
N GLY A 111 -13.52 -15.50 2.97
CA GLY A 111 -13.82 -14.46 3.94
C GLY A 111 -12.68 -13.45 4.14
N LEU A 112 -11.69 -13.43 3.24
CA LEU A 112 -10.60 -12.45 3.23
C LEU A 112 -11.11 -11.06 2.82
N GLY A 113 -12.05 -11.01 1.87
CA GLY A 113 -12.66 -9.80 1.36
C GLY A 113 -14.18 -9.84 1.38
N GLU A 114 -14.80 -8.68 1.53
CA GLU A 114 -16.24 -8.46 1.41
C GLU A 114 -16.48 -7.55 0.18
N TRP A 115 -17.32 -7.97 -0.74
CA TRP A 115 -17.75 -7.10 -1.84
C TRP A 115 -18.64 -5.98 -1.30
N GLN A 116 -18.32 -4.74 -1.64
CA GLN A 116 -19.09 -3.54 -1.37
C GLN A 116 -19.62 -2.97 -2.69
N ASN A 117 -20.29 -1.82 -2.64
CA ASN A 117 -20.89 -1.21 -3.83
C ASN A 117 -19.84 -0.78 -4.88
N LYS A 118 -20.23 -0.78 -6.17
CA LYS A 118 -19.46 -0.19 -7.30
C LYS A 118 -18.00 -0.69 -7.42
N ASN A 119 -17.79 -2.01 -7.54
CA ASN A 119 -16.46 -2.62 -7.70
C ASN A 119 -15.47 -2.33 -6.55
N THR A 120 -15.99 -2.15 -5.34
CA THR A 120 -15.15 -1.92 -4.16
C THR A 120 -15.05 -3.20 -3.34
N LEU A 121 -13.83 -3.66 -3.11
CA LEU A 121 -13.53 -4.74 -2.18
C LEU A 121 -13.11 -4.15 -0.84
N LYS A 122 -13.64 -4.72 0.24
CA LYS A 122 -13.28 -4.37 1.62
C LYS A 122 -12.58 -5.55 2.26
N PHE A 123 -11.36 -5.34 2.73
CA PHE A 123 -10.55 -6.36 3.41
C PHE A 123 -10.42 -6.01 4.89
N ASN A 124 -10.51 -7.00 5.77
CA ASN A 124 -10.24 -6.85 7.19
C ASN A 124 -8.81 -7.31 7.49
N LEU A 125 -7.89 -6.35 7.66
CA LEU A 125 -6.46 -6.65 7.84
C LEU A 125 -6.13 -7.27 9.21
N TYR A 126 -7.10 -7.36 10.14
CA TYR A 126 -6.91 -8.05 11.42
C TYR A 126 -7.33 -9.51 11.38
N ARG A 127 -8.06 -9.95 10.33
CA ARG A 127 -8.44 -11.37 10.13
C ARG A 127 -7.44 -12.16 9.28
N THR A 128 -6.41 -11.50 8.75
CA THR A 128 -5.46 -12.06 7.79
C THR A 128 -4.17 -12.58 8.46
N GLY A 129 -4.11 -12.62 9.81
CA GLY A 129 -3.04 -13.26 10.55
C GLY A 129 -3.18 -14.79 10.62
N PRO A 130 -2.14 -15.54 11.04
CA PRO A 130 -2.13 -17.01 11.07
C PRO A 130 -3.15 -17.63 12.05
N GLU A 131 -3.89 -16.81 12.80
CA GLU A 131 -4.89 -17.23 13.76
C GLU A 131 -6.27 -16.70 13.35
N ARG A 132 -7.10 -17.57 12.75
CA ARG A 132 -8.55 -17.37 12.63
C ARG A 132 -9.18 -17.47 14.03
N VAL A 133 -8.92 -16.53 14.92
CA VAL A 133 -9.51 -16.51 16.26
C VAL A 133 -10.86 -15.81 16.20
N SER A 134 -11.88 -16.56 16.62
CA SER A 134 -13.31 -16.27 16.59
C SER A 134 -13.79 -15.26 17.65
N SER A 135 -12.95 -14.31 18.06
CA SER A 135 -13.32 -13.29 19.05
C SER A 135 -12.56 -11.99 18.82
N PRO A 136 -13.22 -10.82 19.00
CA PRO A 136 -12.51 -9.55 18.99
C PRO A 136 -11.46 -9.56 20.10
N PRO A 137 -10.20 -9.12 19.86
CA PRO A 137 -9.19 -9.07 20.90
C PRO A 137 -9.68 -8.13 22.02
N CYS A 138 -9.90 -8.69 23.22
CA CYS A 138 -10.29 -7.98 24.43
C CYS A 138 -9.17 -7.08 25.01
N SER A 139 -8.18 -6.72 24.20
CA SER A 139 -7.05 -5.89 24.60
C SER A 139 -6.84 -4.81 23.55
N PRO A 140 -6.69 -3.52 23.93
CA PRO A 140 -6.41 -2.42 23.00
C PRO A 140 -4.97 -2.47 22.41
N ALA A 141 -4.31 -3.64 22.37
CA ALA A 141 -2.88 -3.79 22.11
C ALA A 141 -2.51 -4.23 20.67
N LEU A 142 -3.42 -4.12 19.69
CA LEU A 142 -3.06 -4.08 18.27
C LEU A 142 -2.94 -2.62 17.80
N GLN A 143 -2.21 -1.81 18.58
CA GLN A 143 -1.90 -0.40 18.32
C GLN A 143 -0.71 -0.20 17.37
N ASN A 144 -0.49 -1.13 16.45
CA ASN A 144 0.46 -0.90 15.36
C ASN A 144 -0.36 -0.66 14.10
N ASP A 145 -0.75 0.62 13.92
CA ASP A 145 -1.13 1.26 12.66
C ASP A 145 0.03 1.22 11.65
N ASN A 146 0.61 0.04 11.46
CA ASN A 146 1.87 -0.11 10.77
C ASN A 146 1.58 -0.48 9.31
N LEU A 147 1.88 0.47 8.42
CA LEU A 147 1.82 0.27 6.98
C LEU A 147 2.59 -0.97 6.51
N LEU A 148 3.58 -1.44 7.30
CA LEU A 148 4.27 -2.70 7.05
C LEU A 148 3.33 -3.92 7.02
N HIS A 149 2.29 -3.97 7.86
CA HIS A 149 1.31 -5.06 7.83
C HIS A 149 0.44 -4.99 6.57
N VAL A 150 0.05 -3.78 6.17
CA VAL A 150 -0.66 -3.55 4.91
C VAL A 150 0.21 -4.01 3.73
N TRP A 151 1.52 -3.71 3.74
CA TRP A 151 2.46 -4.14 2.71
C TRP A 151 2.54 -5.66 2.58
N LYS A 152 2.75 -6.34 3.72
CA LYS A 152 2.85 -7.80 3.74
C LYS A 152 1.57 -8.43 3.20
N PHE A 153 0.42 -7.98 3.70
CA PHE A 153 -0.87 -8.45 3.22
C PHE A 153 -1.02 -8.26 1.71
N LEU A 154 -0.68 -7.08 1.18
CA LEU A 154 -0.80 -6.82 -0.25
C LEU A 154 0.22 -7.58 -1.09
N LYS A 155 1.45 -7.77 -0.60
CA LYS A 155 2.40 -8.65 -1.28
C LYS A 155 1.87 -10.08 -1.38
N ASP A 156 1.32 -10.61 -0.28
CA ASP A 156 0.75 -11.96 -0.28
C ASP A 156 -0.47 -12.04 -1.21
N LEU A 157 -1.33 -11.01 -1.19
CA LEU A 157 -2.55 -10.94 -1.99
C LEU A 157 -2.27 -10.84 -3.49
N PHE A 158 -1.19 -10.16 -3.87
CA PHE A 158 -0.82 -9.90 -5.27
C PHE A 158 0.43 -10.71 -5.71
N CYS A 159 0.87 -11.71 -4.94
CA CYS A 159 2.10 -12.48 -5.22
C CYS A 159 2.04 -13.31 -6.52
N GLU A 160 0.84 -13.55 -7.04
CA GLU A 160 0.58 -14.37 -8.24
C GLU A 160 0.27 -13.54 -9.50
N ILE A 161 0.48 -12.21 -9.46
CA ILE A 161 0.23 -11.27 -10.56
C ILE A 161 1.54 -10.70 -11.08
#